data_AF-A0A533XN38-F1
#
_entry.id   AF-A0A533XN38-F1
#
_cell.length_a   1.000
_cell.length_b   1.000
_cell.length_c   1.000
_cell.angle_alpha   90.00
_cell.angle_beta   90.00
_cell.angle_gamma   90.00
#
_symmetry.space_group_name_H-M   'P 1'
#
loop_
_entity.id
_entity.type
_entity.pdbx_description
1 polymer ?
#
loop_
_entity_poly.entity_id
_entity_poly.type
_entity_poly.pdbx_seq_one_letter_code
_entity_poly.pdbx_strand_id
1 'polypeptide(L)'
;MNLERAFELSSILLAASGFAGLTLTTDLPLLLAILGFVTLTVRLAQSCGVGSNRLSNQVLQLSPTLWNSLIVMAFVAFVVDLLWVSQDLLPAGIHFLIILMVNKLFNLRERKDFLQLYAISFVAVLASATLTTDLWFGLVFVAYLFSAIWTLLLYHLTKESHEARLAMTSPSRPVNASPFPGPITARFFWTTNGIVVGALCFTIAIFFVIPRIGAGFFKKTRGEVIRTSGFSEKVDLGVIGAIKEDPSIVMRVEFPDQDTLDTDRLY
;
A
#
# COMPACT_ATOMS: atom_id res chain seq x y z
N MET A 1 -5.75 -18.15 23.75
CA MET A 1 -4.63 -17.68 22.90
C MET A 1 -3.81 -16.70 23.73
N ASN A 2 -2.48 -16.82 23.77
CA ASN A 2 -1.64 -15.88 24.54
C ASN A 2 -1.72 -14.48 23.91
N LEU A 3 -1.71 -13.43 24.74
CA LEU A 3 -1.82 -12.03 24.29
C LEU A 3 -0.71 -11.64 23.30
N GLU A 4 0.49 -12.18 23.50
CA GLU A 4 1.64 -12.02 22.59
C GLU A 4 1.38 -12.62 21.19
N ARG A 5 0.77 -13.81 21.11
CA ARG A 5 0.43 -14.43 19.81
C ARG A 5 -0.66 -13.65 19.08
N ALA A 6 -1.66 -13.14 19.81
CA ALA A 6 -2.69 -12.29 19.23
C ALA A 6 -2.09 -10.98 18.67
N PHE A 7 -1.13 -10.40 19.37
CA PHE A 7 -0.40 -9.21 18.94
C PHE A 7 0.40 -9.46 17.65
N GLU A 8 1.16 -10.56 17.58
CA GLU A 8 1.89 -10.95 16.37
C GLU A 8 0.96 -11.20 15.18
N LEU A 9 -0.12 -11.96 15.37
CA LEU A 9 -1.11 -12.23 14.32
C LEU A 9 -1.74 -10.94 13.80
N SER A 10 -2.12 -10.03 14.70
CA SER A 10 -2.69 -8.74 14.29
C SER A 10 -1.70 -7.92 13.46
N SER A 11 -0.42 -7.91 13.83
CA SER A 11 0.64 -7.22 13.09
C SER A 11 0.85 -7.79 11.69
N ILE A 12 0.77 -9.12 11.54
CA ILE A 12 0.88 -9.79 10.24
C ILE A 12 -0.35 -9.49 9.37
N LEU A 13 -1.56 -9.50 9.94
CA LEU A 13 -2.79 -9.12 9.24
C LEU A 13 -2.74 -7.66 8.75
N LEU A 14 -2.13 -6.77 9.54
CA LEU A 14 -1.96 -5.36 9.18
C LEU A 14 -1.03 -5.22 7.96
N ALA A 15 0.10 -5.93 7.98
CA ALA A 15 1.02 -5.97 6.84
C ALA A 15 0.37 -6.64 5.61
N ALA A 16 -0.40 -7.72 5.82
CA ALA A 16 -1.09 -8.45 4.75
C ALA A 16 -2.13 -7.57 4.03
N SER A 17 -2.92 -6.80 4.78
CA SER A 17 -3.90 -5.89 4.19
C SER A 17 -3.25 -4.75 3.41
N GLY A 18 -2.14 -4.19 3.91
CA GLY A 18 -1.34 -3.22 3.15
C GLY A 18 -0.72 -3.80 1.87
N PHE A 19 -0.19 -5.02 1.95
CA PHE A 19 0.34 -5.72 0.77
C PHE A 19 -0.74 -6.03 -0.26
N ALA A 20 -1.90 -6.51 0.19
CA ALA A 20 -3.04 -6.82 -0.69
C ALA A 20 -3.48 -5.60 -1.49
N GLY A 21 -3.52 -4.43 -0.85
CA GLY A 21 -3.79 -3.16 -1.53
C GLY A 21 -2.80 -2.89 -2.66
N LEU A 22 -1.50 -3.05 -2.42
CA LEU A 22 -0.47 -2.84 -3.45
C LEU A 22 -0.60 -3.84 -4.59
N THR A 23 -0.71 -5.13 -4.28
CA THR A 23 -0.77 -6.20 -5.31
C THR A 23 -1.99 -6.10 -6.21
N LEU A 24 -3.12 -5.61 -5.68
CA LEU A 24 -4.35 -5.47 -6.46
C LEU A 24 -4.39 -4.17 -7.28
N THR A 25 -3.56 -3.19 -6.91
CA THR A 25 -3.56 -1.86 -7.53
C THR A 25 -2.44 -1.67 -8.55
N THR A 26 -1.32 -2.39 -8.39
CA THR A 26 -0.13 -2.21 -9.22
C THR A 26 0.23 -3.45 -9.99
N ASP A 27 0.71 -3.26 -11.22
CA ASP A 27 1.37 -4.30 -12.02
C ASP A 27 2.77 -4.54 -11.46
N LEU A 28 2.84 -5.28 -10.34
CA LEU A 28 4.11 -5.63 -9.71
C LEU A 28 4.84 -6.69 -10.53
N PRO A 29 6.18 -6.66 -10.56
CA PRO A 29 6.94 -7.79 -11.09
C PRO A 29 6.61 -9.05 -10.27
N LEU A 30 6.33 -10.14 -10.98
CA LEU A 30 5.87 -11.42 -10.42
C LEU A 30 6.74 -11.90 -9.26
N LEU A 31 8.05 -11.68 -9.34
CA LEU A 31 9.01 -12.06 -8.32
C LEU A 31 8.79 -11.34 -6.98
N LEU A 32 8.51 -10.03 -6.98
CA LEU A 32 8.22 -9.27 -5.75
C LEU A 32 6.87 -9.68 -5.15
N ALA A 33 5.88 -9.93 -6.00
CA ALA A 33 4.57 -10.40 -5.56
C ALA A 33 4.66 -11.78 -4.88
N ILE A 34 5.35 -12.73 -5.50
CA ILE A 34 5.58 -14.07 -4.93
C ILE A 34 6.38 -13.96 -3.65
N LEU A 35 7.46 -13.16 -3.63
CA LEU A 35 8.28 -12.96 -2.44
C LEU A 35 7.43 -12.45 -1.27
N GLY A 36 6.66 -11.38 -1.48
CA GLY A 36 5.76 -10.83 -0.46
C GLY A 36 4.75 -11.87 0.04
N PHE A 37 4.08 -12.58 -0.86
CA PHE A 37 3.08 -13.59 -0.50
C PHE A 37 3.69 -14.78 0.27
N VAL A 38 4.83 -15.29 -0.17
CA VAL A 38 5.57 -16.37 0.52
C VAL A 38 5.99 -15.92 1.91
N THR A 39 6.49 -14.69 2.06
CA THR A 39 6.94 -14.20 3.37
C THR A 39 5.77 -14.04 4.35
N LEU A 40 4.63 -13.53 3.89
CA LEU A 40 3.42 -13.40 4.68
C LEU A 40 2.86 -14.75 5.11
N THR A 41 2.76 -15.71 4.18
CA THR A 41 2.24 -17.06 4.47
C THR A 41 3.15 -17.83 5.41
N VAL A 42 4.47 -17.76 5.21
CA VAL A 42 5.46 -18.36 6.12
C VAL A 42 5.35 -17.77 7.53
N ARG A 43 5.24 -16.44 7.65
CA ARG A 43 5.13 -15.79 8.98
C ARG A 43 3.79 -16.05 9.65
N LEU A 44 2.70 -16.10 8.88
CA LEU A 44 1.38 -16.46 9.39
C LEU A 44 1.35 -17.91 9.90
N ALA A 45 1.91 -18.86 9.14
CA ALA A 45 1.99 -20.27 9.52
C ALA A 45 2.82 -20.46 10.81
N GLN A 46 3.95 -19.74 10.93
CA GLN A 46 4.77 -19.74 12.14
C GLN A 46 4.02 -19.22 13.36
N SER A 47 3.27 -18.12 13.21
CA SER A 47 2.50 -17.53 14.33
C SER A 47 1.35 -18.42 14.81
N CYS A 48 0.75 -19.20 13.90
CA CYS A 48 -0.26 -20.22 14.23
C CYS A 48 0.33 -21.50 14.86
N GLY A 49 1.66 -21.62 14.98
CA GLY A 49 2.33 -22.81 15.51
C GLY A 49 2.36 -24.00 14.55
N VAL A 50 1.97 -23.79 13.29
CA VAL A 50 1.99 -24.79 12.21
C VAL A 50 3.33 -24.63 11.47
N GLY A 51 4.40 -25.14 12.05
CA GLY A 51 5.73 -25.08 11.43
C GLY A 51 6.87 -25.33 12.40
N SER A 52 7.89 -26.06 11.94
CA SER A 52 9.09 -26.34 12.73
C SER A 52 9.86 -25.05 13.04
N ASN A 53 9.98 -24.71 14.33
CA ASN A 53 10.77 -23.58 14.85
C ASN A 53 12.26 -23.56 14.43
N ARG A 54 12.76 -24.61 13.76
CA ARG A 54 14.18 -24.74 13.35
C ARG A 54 14.59 -23.80 12.22
N LEU A 55 13.78 -23.65 11.16
CA LEU A 55 14.12 -22.77 10.03
C LEU A 55 14.04 -21.29 10.43
N SER A 56 13.07 -20.95 11.28
CA SER A 56 12.92 -19.61 11.85
C SER A 56 14.14 -19.24 12.68
N ASN A 57 14.59 -20.09 13.60
CA ASN A 57 15.78 -19.80 14.41
C ASN A 57 17.07 -19.67 13.57
N GLN A 58 17.22 -20.37 12.44
CA GLN A 58 18.41 -20.25 11.60
C GLN A 58 18.45 -18.97 10.75
N VAL A 59 17.33 -18.58 10.14
CA VAL A 59 17.25 -17.30 9.37
C VAL A 59 17.22 -16.10 10.33
N LEU A 60 16.61 -16.24 11.51
CA LEU A 60 16.62 -15.21 12.54
C LEU A 60 18.03 -15.00 13.10
N GLN A 61 18.85 -16.04 13.27
CA GLN A 61 20.24 -15.94 13.78
C GLN A 61 21.23 -15.25 12.84
N LEU A 62 20.80 -14.76 11.68
CA LEU A 62 21.63 -13.91 10.83
C LEU A 62 22.08 -12.67 11.61
N SER A 63 23.38 -12.37 11.52
CA SER A 63 24.00 -11.24 12.21
C SER A 63 23.24 -9.93 11.94
N PRO A 64 23.09 -9.03 12.93
CA PRO A 64 22.53 -7.69 12.73
C PRO A 64 23.14 -6.94 11.53
N THR A 65 24.41 -7.22 11.23
CA THR A 65 25.13 -6.65 10.08
C THR A 65 24.52 -7.05 8.73
N LEU A 66 24.03 -8.29 8.60
CA LEU A 66 23.45 -8.79 7.36
C LEU A 66 22.08 -8.15 7.09
N TRP A 67 21.29 -7.93 8.13
CA TRP A 67 20.01 -7.20 7.99
C TRP A 67 20.23 -5.75 7.57
N ASN A 68 21.22 -5.09 8.15
CA ASN A 68 21.61 -3.74 7.74
C ASN A 68 22.12 -3.71 6.30
N SER A 69 22.93 -4.69 5.88
CA SER A 69 23.40 -4.76 4.49
C SER A 69 22.25 -5.00 3.52
N LEU A 70 21.24 -5.80 3.89
CA LEU A 70 20.04 -5.99 3.06
C LEU A 70 19.23 -4.70 2.91
N ILE A 71 19.12 -3.87 3.95
CA ILE A 71 18.45 -2.56 3.87
C ILE A 71 19.22 -1.62 2.95
N VAL A 72 20.55 -1.54 3.10
CA VAL A 72 21.39 -0.72 2.22
C VAL A 72 21.28 -1.19 0.78
N MET A 73 21.31 -2.51 0.54
CA MET A 73 21.13 -3.08 -0.79
C MET A 73 19.73 -2.79 -1.36
N ALA A 74 18.69 -2.85 -0.55
CA ALA A 74 17.33 -2.46 -0.96
C ALA A 74 17.27 -0.99 -1.36
N PHE A 75 17.97 -0.11 -0.64
CA PHE A 75 18.05 1.31 -0.98
C PHE A 75 18.83 1.55 -2.28
N VAL A 76 19.93 0.83 -2.51
CA VAL A 76 20.66 0.88 -3.79
C VAL A 76 19.77 0.38 -4.92
N ALA A 77 19.05 -0.73 -4.72
CA ALA A 77 18.10 -1.25 -5.71
C ALA A 77 16.99 -0.23 -6.02
N PHE A 78 16.49 0.49 -5.02
CA PHE A 78 15.55 1.60 -5.21
C PHE A 78 16.12 2.72 -6.08
N VAL A 79 17.36 3.16 -5.81
CA VAL A 79 18.01 4.20 -6.61
C VAL A 79 18.22 3.73 -8.06
N VAL A 80 18.61 2.46 -8.25
CA VAL A 80 18.77 1.88 -9.58
C VAL A 80 17.42 1.78 -10.32
N ASP A 81 16.38 1.30 -9.64
CA ASP A 81 15.03 1.21 -10.20
C ASP A 81 14.49 2.59 -10.57
N LEU A 82 14.69 3.60 -9.72
CA LEU A 82 14.30 4.98 -9.97
C LEU A 82 14.99 5.59 -11.20
N LEU A 83 16.29 5.30 -11.40
CA LEU A 83 17.07 5.91 -12.48
C LEU A 83 16.95 5.16 -13.82
N TRP A 84 16.82 3.84 -13.81
CA TRP A 84 16.88 3.02 -15.03
C TRP A 84 15.57 2.31 -15.41
N VAL A 85 14.79 1.84 -14.44
CA VAL A 85 13.67 0.91 -14.71
C VAL A 85 12.34 1.65 -14.66
N SER A 86 11.95 2.15 -13.49
CA SER A 86 10.67 2.80 -13.28
C SER A 86 10.64 4.25 -13.80
N GLN A 87 11.77 4.98 -13.73
CA GLN A 87 11.87 6.41 -14.07
C GLN A 87 10.90 7.36 -13.34
N ASP A 88 10.11 6.84 -12.39
CA ASP A 88 9.12 7.55 -11.60
C ASP A 88 9.26 7.14 -10.12
N LEU A 89 9.06 8.12 -9.23
CA LEU A 89 9.26 7.93 -7.79
C LEU A 89 8.26 6.96 -7.17
N LEU A 90 7.00 6.99 -7.61
CA LEU A 90 5.93 6.23 -6.99
C LEU A 90 6.07 4.71 -7.25
N PRO A 91 6.23 4.22 -8.50
CA PRO A 91 6.46 2.79 -8.74
C PRO A 91 7.75 2.27 -8.08
N ALA A 92 8.86 3.01 -8.20
CA ALA A 92 10.12 2.62 -7.56
C ALA A 92 9.97 2.56 -6.02
N GLY A 93 9.27 3.53 -5.45
CA GLY A 93 8.96 3.57 -4.02
C GLY A 93 8.15 2.36 -3.57
N ILE A 94 7.21 1.87 -4.38
CA ILE A 94 6.41 0.68 -4.07
C ILE A 94 7.27 -0.59 -4.07
N HIS A 95 8.13 -0.77 -5.09
CA HIS A 95 9.06 -1.90 -5.11
C HIS A 95 9.96 -1.91 -3.87
N PHE A 96 10.48 -0.74 -3.51
CA PHE A 96 11.28 -0.56 -2.30
C PHE A 96 10.50 -0.87 -1.03
N LEU A 97 9.27 -0.37 -0.90
CA LEU A 97 8.40 -0.62 0.26
C LEU A 97 8.12 -2.11 0.45
N ILE A 98 7.88 -2.86 -0.64
CA ILE A 98 7.66 -4.31 -0.56
C ILE A 98 8.92 -5.01 -0.06
N ILE A 99 10.10 -4.64 -0.57
CA ILE A 99 11.38 -5.21 -0.11
C ILE A 99 11.61 -4.90 1.38
N LEU A 100 11.35 -3.67 1.82
CA LEU A 100 11.44 -3.29 3.23
C LEU A 100 10.46 -4.07 4.09
N MET A 101 9.22 -4.23 3.64
CA MET A 101 8.21 -5.01 4.35
C MET A 101 8.65 -6.46 4.53
N VAL A 102 9.12 -7.10 3.46
CA VAL A 102 9.65 -8.47 3.48
C VAL A 102 10.82 -8.58 4.46
N ASN A 103 11.79 -7.67 4.37
CA ASN A 103 12.94 -7.61 5.28
C ASN A 103 12.48 -7.49 6.74
N LYS A 104 11.53 -6.58 7.01
CA LYS A 104 11.01 -6.39 8.36
C LYS A 104 10.25 -7.58 8.88
N LEU A 105 9.46 -8.25 8.04
CA LEU A 105 8.72 -9.45 8.42
C LEU A 105 9.66 -10.53 8.94
N PHE A 106 10.85 -10.68 8.37
CA PHE A 106 11.85 -11.63 8.87
C PHE A 106 12.57 -11.14 10.13
N ASN A 107 12.71 -9.84 10.35
CA ASN A 107 13.41 -9.25 11.48
C ASN A 107 12.47 -8.48 12.44
N LEU A 108 11.44 -9.17 12.94
CA LEU A 108 10.55 -8.70 14.01
C LEU A 108 11.09 -9.17 15.36
N ARG A 109 12.11 -8.50 15.89
CA ARG A 109 12.75 -8.85 17.17
C ARG A 109 12.46 -7.82 18.25
N GLU A 110 12.63 -6.56 17.89
CA GLU A 110 12.44 -5.45 18.80
C GLU A 110 11.07 -4.81 18.64
N ARG A 111 10.58 -4.22 19.72
CA ARG A 111 9.30 -3.50 19.74
C ARG A 111 9.25 -2.30 18.78
N LYS A 112 10.42 -1.74 18.42
CA LYS A 112 10.57 -0.69 17.41
C LYS A 112 10.36 -1.22 15.99
N ASP A 113 10.68 -2.49 15.76
CA ASP A 113 10.54 -3.14 14.46
C ASP A 113 9.07 -3.25 14.05
N PHE A 114 8.19 -3.52 15.02
CA PHE A 114 6.75 -3.53 14.81
C PHE A 114 6.23 -2.16 14.36
N LEU A 115 6.66 -1.06 15.00
CA LEU A 115 6.26 0.28 14.57
C LEU A 115 6.73 0.62 13.16
N GLN A 116 7.95 0.21 12.80
CA GLN A 116 8.46 0.37 11.44
C GLN A 116 7.61 -0.43 10.44
N LEU A 117 7.23 -1.67 10.77
CA LEU A 117 6.33 -2.45 9.93
C LEU A 117 4.95 -1.78 9.77
N TYR A 118 4.41 -1.18 10.84
CA TYR A 118 3.14 -0.46 10.77
C TYR A 118 3.25 0.77 9.88
N ALA A 119 4.33 1.54 10.01
CA ALA A 119 4.61 2.66 9.12
C ALA A 119 4.72 2.22 7.66
N ILE A 120 5.46 1.13 7.38
CA ILE A 120 5.56 0.57 6.02
C ILE A 120 4.19 0.17 5.48
N SER A 121 3.37 -0.54 6.28
CA SER A 121 2.02 -0.95 5.88
C SER A 121 1.09 0.24 5.62
N PHE A 122 1.25 1.32 6.39
CA PHE A 122 0.47 2.54 6.24
C PHE A 122 0.82 3.25 4.94
N VAL A 123 2.12 3.42 4.66
CA VAL A 123 2.58 3.99 3.39
C VAL A 123 2.15 3.11 2.20
N ALA A 124 2.15 1.78 2.35
CA ALA A 124 1.65 0.86 1.34
C ALA A 124 0.17 1.12 1.00
N VAL A 125 -0.71 1.24 2.01
CA VAL A 125 -2.13 1.57 1.79
C VAL A 125 -2.32 2.96 1.20
N LEU A 126 -1.53 3.95 1.61
CA LEU A 126 -1.56 5.28 1.01
C LEU A 126 -1.17 5.22 -0.48
N ALA A 127 -0.12 4.47 -0.83
CA ALA A 127 0.31 4.28 -2.21
C ALA A 127 -0.75 3.53 -3.03
N SER A 128 -1.44 2.55 -2.45
CA SER A 128 -2.61 1.93 -3.11
C SER A 128 -3.72 2.95 -3.34
N ALA A 129 -4.05 3.76 -2.34
CA ALA A 129 -5.10 4.77 -2.43
C ALA A 129 -4.84 5.82 -3.53
N THR A 130 -3.57 6.17 -3.78
CA THR A 130 -3.23 7.10 -4.85
C THR A 130 -3.37 6.49 -6.24
N LEU A 131 -3.24 5.17 -6.37
CA LEU A 131 -3.16 4.48 -7.65
C LEU A 131 -4.48 3.87 -8.14
N THR A 132 -5.40 3.44 -7.27
CA THR A 132 -6.73 2.94 -7.67
C THR A 132 -7.84 3.89 -7.28
N THR A 133 -8.88 4.00 -8.13
CA THR A 133 -10.16 4.69 -7.87
C THR A 133 -11.32 3.73 -7.68
N ASP A 134 -11.06 2.44 -7.68
CA ASP A 134 -12.11 1.43 -7.70
C ASP A 134 -12.75 1.23 -6.32
N LEU A 135 -14.03 0.87 -6.31
CA LEU A 135 -14.80 0.65 -5.08
C LEU A 135 -14.26 -0.51 -4.23
N TRP A 136 -13.62 -1.51 -4.85
CA TRP A 136 -13.04 -2.65 -4.14
C TRP A 136 -11.96 -2.22 -3.14
N PHE A 137 -11.23 -1.13 -3.43
CA PHE A 137 -10.21 -0.59 -2.53
C PHE A 137 -10.78 -0.22 -1.17
N GLY A 138 -12.03 0.26 -1.13
CA GLY A 138 -12.74 0.56 0.11
C GLY A 138 -12.74 -0.63 1.06
N LEU A 139 -12.99 -1.84 0.57
CA LEU A 139 -12.99 -3.06 1.41
C LEU A 139 -11.61 -3.35 1.98
N VAL A 140 -10.55 -3.21 1.18
CA VAL A 140 -9.17 -3.39 1.64
C VAL A 140 -8.80 -2.33 2.69
N PHE A 141 -9.23 -1.09 2.48
CA PHE A 141 -9.01 -0.01 3.44
C PHE A 141 -9.75 -0.25 4.77
N VAL A 142 -11.00 -0.73 4.74
CA VAL A 142 -11.73 -1.10 5.96
C VAL A 142 -11.05 -2.25 6.70
N ALA A 143 -10.62 -3.29 5.98
CA ALA A 143 -9.87 -4.40 6.56
C ALA A 143 -8.56 -3.92 7.20
N TYR A 144 -7.85 -3.01 6.54
CA TYR A 144 -6.64 -2.37 7.05
C TYR A 144 -6.93 -1.57 8.33
N LEU A 145 -7.95 -0.70 8.34
CA LEU A 145 -8.31 0.10 9.51
C LEU A 145 -8.64 -0.78 10.72
N PHE A 146 -9.46 -1.82 10.52
CA PHE A 146 -9.80 -2.76 11.57
C PHE A 146 -8.55 -3.43 12.13
N SER A 147 -7.66 -3.91 11.26
CA SER A 147 -6.40 -4.53 11.66
C SER A 147 -5.48 -3.53 12.37
N ALA A 148 -5.39 -2.29 11.91
CA ALA A 148 -4.52 -1.25 12.46
C ALA A 148 -4.93 -0.89 13.89
N ILE A 149 -6.22 -0.68 14.10
CA ILE A 149 -6.76 -0.34 15.42
C ILE A 149 -6.50 -1.48 16.40
N TRP A 150 -6.80 -2.73 16.00
CA TRP A 150 -6.57 -3.89 16.87
C TRP A 150 -5.10 -4.10 17.19
N THR A 151 -4.23 -3.92 16.20
CA THR A 151 -2.79 -4.07 16.34
C THR A 151 -2.20 -3.00 17.28
N LEU A 152 -2.58 -1.73 17.11
CA LEU A 152 -2.13 -0.64 17.97
C LEU A 152 -2.67 -0.76 19.39
N LEU A 153 -3.87 -1.28 19.56
CA LEU A 153 -4.45 -1.59 20.86
C LEU A 153 -3.62 -2.65 21.58
N LEU A 154 -3.40 -3.80 20.91
CA LEU A 154 -2.61 -4.90 21.45
C LEU A 154 -1.16 -4.49 21.68
N TYR A 155 -0.61 -3.62 20.84
CA TYR A 155 0.70 -3.02 21.06
C TYR A 155 0.74 -2.35 22.43
N HIS A 156 -0.16 -1.41 22.71
CA HIS A 156 -0.20 -0.68 23.98
C HIS A 156 -0.44 -1.61 25.18
N LEU A 157 -1.40 -2.53 25.09
CA LEU A 157 -1.68 -3.47 26.19
C LEU A 157 -0.49 -4.39 26.50
N THR A 158 0.19 -4.88 25.46
CA THR A 158 1.39 -5.72 25.65
C THR A 158 2.52 -4.89 26.28
N LYS A 159 2.65 -3.59 25.94
CA LYS A 159 3.62 -2.68 26.55
C LYS A 159 3.44 -2.59 28.05
N GLU A 160 2.23 -2.26 28.48
CA GLU A 160 1.88 -2.03 29.88
C GLU A 160 2.07 -3.31 30.69
N SER A 161 1.67 -4.46 30.12
CA SER A 161 1.88 -5.76 30.77
C SER A 161 3.35 -6.11 30.97
N HIS A 162 4.22 -5.73 30.03
CA HIS A 162 5.65 -5.98 30.10
C HIS A 162 6.33 -5.06 31.13
N GLU A 163 6.00 -3.77 31.11
CA GLU A 163 6.50 -2.79 32.09
C GLU A 163 6.04 -3.13 33.52
N ALA A 164 4.79 -3.55 33.69
CA ALA A 164 4.27 -4.01 34.99
C ALA A 164 5.01 -5.24 35.52
N ARG A 165 5.32 -6.21 34.64
CA ARG A 165 6.12 -7.40 35.02
C ARG A 165 7.54 -7.05 35.45
N LEU A 166 8.19 -6.11 34.75
CA LEU A 166 9.53 -5.63 35.10
C LEU A 166 9.55 -4.86 36.43
N ALA A 167 8.47 -4.15 36.75
CA ALA A 167 8.32 -3.47 38.04
C ALA A 167 8.16 -4.46 39.21
N MET A 168 7.53 -5.62 38.99
CA MET A 168 7.34 -6.66 40.00
C MET A 168 8.62 -7.48 40.30
N THR A 169 9.57 -7.54 39.38
CA THR A 169 10.84 -8.28 39.55
C THR A 169 11.98 -7.43 40.11
N SER A 170 11.77 -6.13 40.33
CA SER A 170 12.79 -5.24 40.92
C SER A 170 12.74 -5.29 42.46
N PRO A 171 13.82 -5.66 43.17
CA PRO A 171 13.78 -5.91 44.63
C PRO A 171 13.64 -4.65 45.51
N SER A 172 13.64 -3.45 44.93
CA SER A 172 14.06 -2.23 45.66
C SER A 172 12.98 -1.14 45.79
N ARG A 173 11.71 -1.43 45.50
CA ARG A 173 10.66 -0.40 45.59
C ARG A 173 9.38 -0.96 46.24
N PRO A 174 8.80 -0.29 47.25
CA PRO A 174 7.47 -0.63 47.73
C PRO A 174 6.49 -0.18 46.64
N VAL A 175 6.17 -1.10 45.72
CA VAL A 175 5.21 -0.83 44.65
C VAL A 175 3.83 -0.98 45.26
N ASN A 176 3.11 0.14 45.40
CA ASN A 176 1.66 0.13 45.48
C ASN A 176 1.17 -0.70 44.28
N ALA A 177 0.67 -1.90 44.55
CA ALA A 177 0.17 -2.81 43.54
C ALA A 177 -1.06 -2.19 42.88
N SER A 178 -0.85 -1.32 41.88
CA SER A 178 -1.91 -0.98 40.93
C SER A 178 -2.33 -2.28 40.25
N PRO A 179 -3.64 -2.58 40.15
CA PRO A 179 -4.11 -3.88 39.71
C PRO A 179 -3.56 -4.20 38.33
N PHE A 180 -3.18 -5.46 38.14
CA PHE A 180 -2.98 -6.10 36.84
C PHE A 180 -3.90 -5.47 35.78
N PRO A 181 -3.43 -5.21 34.54
CA PRO A 181 -4.34 -4.88 33.46
C PRO A 181 -5.32 -6.05 33.36
N GLY A 182 -6.56 -5.81 33.77
CA GLY A 182 -7.59 -6.83 33.83
C GLY A 182 -7.82 -7.46 32.45
N PRO A 183 -8.47 -8.63 32.39
CA PRO A 183 -8.86 -9.21 31.11
C PRO A 183 -9.62 -8.17 30.29
N ILE A 184 -9.41 -8.19 28.97
CA ILE A 184 -10.10 -7.34 27.99
C ILE A 184 -11.59 -7.32 28.35
N THR A 185 -12.01 -6.26 29.03
CA THR A 185 -13.36 -6.19 29.58
C THR A 185 -14.30 -5.96 28.41
N ALA A 186 -15.50 -6.55 28.43
CA ALA A 186 -16.48 -6.38 27.35
C ALA A 186 -16.71 -4.90 27.01
N ARG A 187 -16.66 -4.02 28.01
CA ARG A 187 -16.72 -2.56 27.82
C ARG A 187 -15.59 -2.02 26.95
N PHE A 188 -14.34 -2.45 27.15
CA PHE A 188 -13.20 -2.04 26.33
C PHE A 188 -13.29 -2.56 24.90
N PHE A 189 -13.79 -3.79 24.72
CA PHE A 189 -14.08 -4.37 23.42
C PHE A 189 -15.11 -3.53 22.66
N TRP A 190 -16.23 -3.20 23.30
CA TRP A 190 -17.29 -2.39 22.71
C TRP A 190 -16.85 -0.96 22.43
N THR A 191 -16.11 -0.32 23.35
CA THR A 191 -15.58 1.04 23.12
C THR A 191 -14.60 1.05 21.95
N THR A 192 -13.69 0.08 21.86
CA THR A 192 -12.74 -0.01 20.74
C THR A 192 -13.46 -0.21 19.41
N ASN A 193 -14.40 -1.15 19.34
CA ASN A 193 -15.20 -1.35 18.14
C ASN A 193 -16.04 -0.11 17.80
N GLY A 194 -16.54 0.61 18.81
CA GLY A 194 -17.22 1.90 18.63
C GLY A 194 -16.31 2.96 18.00
N ILE A 195 -15.05 3.04 18.41
CA ILE A 195 -14.05 3.93 17.79
C ILE A 195 -13.78 3.51 16.34
N VAL A 196 -13.66 2.20 16.06
CA VAL A 196 -13.51 1.69 14.68
C VAL A 196 -14.69 2.14 13.81
N VAL A 197 -15.92 1.92 14.29
CA VAL A 197 -17.14 2.32 13.57
C VAL A 197 -17.19 3.84 13.40
N GLY A 198 -16.86 4.61 14.44
CA GLY A 198 -16.81 6.07 14.38
C GLY A 198 -15.80 6.57 13.34
N ALA A 199 -14.59 6.02 13.33
CA ALA A 199 -13.56 6.34 12.34
C ALA A 199 -13.99 5.96 10.92
N LEU A 200 -14.67 4.82 10.77
CA LEU A 200 -15.23 4.38 9.49
C LEU A 200 -16.30 5.36 8.98
N CYS A 201 -17.28 5.70 9.83
CA CYS A 201 -18.32 6.68 9.48
C CYS A 201 -17.71 8.04 9.13
N PHE A 202 -16.70 8.48 9.87
CA PHE A 202 -15.98 9.71 9.59
C PHE A 202 -15.25 9.68 8.24
N THR A 203 -14.58 8.56 7.92
CA THR A 203 -13.91 8.38 6.63
C THR A 203 -14.92 8.39 5.48
N ILE A 204 -16.06 7.70 5.63
CA ILE A 204 -17.14 7.69 4.64
C ILE A 204 -17.67 9.12 4.44
N ALA A 205 -17.90 9.86 5.52
CA ALA A 205 -18.34 11.26 5.42
C ALA A 205 -17.32 12.12 4.66
N ILE A 206 -16.02 11.99 4.96
CA ILE A 206 -14.96 12.68 4.22
C ILE A 206 -14.98 12.32 2.73
N PHE A 207 -15.17 11.05 2.40
CA PHE A 207 -15.22 10.59 1.00
C PHE A 207 -16.34 11.27 0.21
N PHE A 208 -17.51 11.49 0.82
CA PHE A 208 -18.60 12.22 0.18
C PHE A 208 -18.40 13.74 0.16
N VAL A 209 -17.78 14.30 1.20
CA VAL A 209 -17.51 15.75 1.30
C VAL A 209 -16.40 16.19 0.34
N ILE A 210 -15.38 15.36 0.17
CA ILE A 210 -14.25 15.59 -0.73
C ILE A 210 -14.41 14.66 -1.92
N PRO A 211 -15.21 15.03 -2.95
CA PRO A 211 -15.27 14.24 -4.16
C PRO A 211 -13.85 14.12 -4.68
N ARG A 212 -13.38 12.89 -4.88
CA ARG A 212 -12.07 12.63 -5.47
C ARG A 212 -12.12 13.11 -6.92
N ILE A 213 -11.87 14.40 -7.14
CA ILE A 213 -11.69 14.98 -8.47
C ILE A 213 -10.41 14.35 -9.00
N GLY A 214 -10.59 13.29 -9.78
CA GLY A 214 -9.53 12.38 -10.13
C GLY A 214 -8.38 13.11 -10.81
N ALA A 215 -7.17 12.80 -10.37
CA ALA A 215 -5.95 12.97 -11.16
C ALA A 215 -6.01 12.22 -12.52
N GLY A 216 -7.13 11.58 -12.89
CA GLY A 216 -7.41 11.14 -14.26
C GLY A 216 -7.47 12.29 -15.28
N PHE A 217 -7.75 13.54 -14.87
CA PHE A 217 -7.59 14.71 -15.74
C PHE A 217 -6.14 15.19 -15.84
N PHE A 218 -5.31 14.87 -14.84
CA PHE A 218 -3.91 15.30 -14.72
C PHE A 218 -2.90 14.16 -14.88
N LYS A 219 -3.34 12.96 -15.30
CA LYS A 219 -2.43 11.94 -15.81
C LYS A 219 -1.79 12.59 -17.02
N LYS A 220 -0.52 12.94 -16.89
CA LYS A 220 0.39 13.10 -18.01
C LYS A 220 0.39 11.75 -18.71
N THR A 221 -0.55 11.57 -19.64
CA THR A 221 -0.66 10.37 -20.45
C THR A 221 0.62 10.28 -21.25
N ARG A 222 1.59 9.51 -20.74
CA ARG A 222 2.83 9.17 -21.44
C ARG A 222 2.57 8.17 -22.58
N GLY A 223 1.42 8.25 -23.26
CA GLY A 223 1.05 7.24 -24.25
C GLY A 223 -0.31 7.36 -24.93
N GLU A 224 -1.02 8.47 -24.81
CA GLU A 224 -2.25 8.68 -25.59
C GLU A 224 -2.34 10.18 -25.86
N VAL A 225 -1.47 10.62 -26.77
CA VAL A 225 -1.75 11.84 -27.54
C VAL A 225 -3.05 11.52 -28.26
N ILE A 226 -4.17 12.04 -27.76
CA ILE A 226 -5.44 12.01 -28.48
C ILE A 226 -5.19 12.79 -29.77
N ARG A 227 -4.88 12.06 -30.84
CA ARG A 227 -4.62 12.64 -32.16
C ARG A 227 -5.97 12.93 -32.78
N THR A 228 -6.24 14.21 -32.95
CA THR A 228 -7.45 14.74 -33.55
C THR A 228 -7.16 14.99 -35.03
N SER A 229 -8.11 14.71 -35.91
CA SER A 229 -7.95 14.95 -37.35
C SER A 229 -7.80 16.45 -37.63
N GLY A 230 -6.76 16.84 -38.35
CA GLY A 230 -6.48 18.24 -38.69
C GLY A 230 -5.15 18.36 -39.45
N PHE A 231 -4.83 19.58 -39.90
CA PHE A 231 -3.57 19.85 -40.57
C PHE A 231 -2.42 19.95 -39.55
N SER A 232 -1.30 19.27 -39.83
CA SER A 232 -0.06 19.33 -39.06
C SER A 232 1.12 19.50 -40.02
N GLU A 233 2.08 20.34 -39.64
CA GLU A 233 3.34 20.55 -40.39
C GLU A 233 4.21 19.28 -40.50
N LYS A 234 3.95 18.29 -39.63
CA LYS A 234 4.68 17.02 -39.60
C LYS A 234 3.73 15.85 -39.53
N VAL A 235 3.97 14.85 -40.37
CA VAL A 235 3.25 13.57 -40.41
C VAL A 235 4.20 12.47 -39.94
N ASP A 236 3.96 11.91 -38.76
CA ASP A 236 4.70 10.76 -38.23
C ASP A 236 4.05 9.46 -38.69
N LEU A 237 4.62 8.82 -39.72
CA LEU A 237 4.11 7.58 -40.34
C LEU A 237 4.38 6.30 -39.51
N GLY A 238 4.97 6.42 -38.32
CA GLY A 238 5.40 5.28 -37.49
C GLY A 238 4.49 4.94 -36.31
N VAL A 239 3.37 5.66 -36.12
CA VAL A 239 2.55 5.54 -34.91
C VAL A 239 1.13 5.08 -35.27
N ILE A 240 0.80 3.85 -34.90
CA ILE A 240 -0.53 3.26 -35.09
C ILE A 240 -1.40 3.64 -33.87
N GLY A 241 -2.54 4.28 -34.10
CA GLY A 241 -3.49 4.68 -33.06
C GLY A 241 -4.79 5.22 -33.65
N ALA A 242 -5.86 5.25 -32.84
CA ALA A 242 -7.15 5.79 -33.27
C ALA A 242 -7.07 7.31 -33.43
N ILE A 243 -7.37 7.82 -34.64
CA ILE A 243 -7.52 9.25 -34.91
C ILE A 243 -8.97 9.61 -34.58
N LYS A 244 -9.18 10.59 -33.71
CA LYS A 244 -10.52 11.14 -33.47
C LYS A 244 -10.85 12.15 -34.56
N GLU A 245 -11.98 11.97 -35.22
CA GLU A 245 -12.49 12.94 -36.19
C GLU A 245 -12.97 14.20 -35.46
N ASP A 246 -12.53 15.37 -35.95
CA ASP A 246 -12.96 16.69 -35.52
C ASP A 246 -13.97 17.26 -36.51
N PRO A 247 -15.26 17.43 -36.13
CA PRO A 247 -16.29 17.97 -37.01
C PRO A 247 -16.20 19.50 -37.21
N SER A 248 -15.12 20.14 -36.76
CA SER A 248 -14.92 21.59 -36.91
C SER A 248 -14.86 22.01 -38.38
N ILE A 249 -15.70 22.98 -38.76
CA ILE A 249 -15.79 23.50 -40.12
C ILE A 249 -14.53 24.30 -40.45
N VAL A 250 -13.72 23.82 -41.41
CA VAL A 250 -12.45 24.48 -41.80
C VAL A 250 -12.67 25.57 -42.86
N MET A 251 -13.57 25.33 -43.81
CA MET A 251 -13.83 26.26 -44.91
C MET A 251 -15.25 26.07 -45.43
N ARG A 252 -15.91 27.19 -45.80
CA ARG A 252 -17.13 27.19 -46.60
C ARG A 252 -16.78 27.82 -47.94
N VAL A 253 -17.02 27.10 -49.02
CA VAL A 253 -16.74 27.56 -50.38
C VAL A 253 -18.07 27.74 -51.09
N GLU A 254 -18.25 28.92 -51.68
CA GLU A 254 -19.38 29.24 -52.55
C GLU A 254 -18.81 29.53 -53.93
N PHE A 255 -19.30 28.82 -54.94
CA PHE A 255 -18.86 28.99 -56.33
C PHE A 255 -19.85 29.88 -57.07
N PRO A 256 -19.43 31.03 -57.62
CA PRO A 256 -20.28 31.82 -58.49
C PRO A 256 -20.40 31.11 -59.85
N ASP A 257 -21.63 30.80 -60.25
CA ASP A 257 -22.04 30.30 -61.58
C ASP A 257 -21.74 28.83 -61.96
N GLN A 258 -21.91 27.86 -61.06
CA GLN A 258 -21.95 26.42 -61.44
C GLN A 258 -23.14 25.67 -60.81
N ASP A 259 -24.05 25.17 -61.66
CA ASP A 259 -25.20 24.34 -61.25
C ASP A 259 -24.81 22.87 -60.95
N THR A 260 -23.63 22.43 -61.39
CA THR A 260 -23.11 21.07 -61.15
C THR A 260 -21.62 21.09 -60.85
N LEU A 261 -21.25 20.74 -59.61
CA LEU A 261 -19.86 20.59 -59.20
C LEU A 261 -19.32 19.22 -59.60
N ASP A 262 -18.20 19.21 -60.33
CA ASP A 262 -17.42 18.01 -60.60
C ASP A 262 -16.54 17.69 -59.37
N THR A 263 -17.03 16.81 -58.50
CA THR A 263 -16.38 16.45 -57.23
C THR A 263 -14.98 15.85 -57.41
N ASP A 264 -14.67 15.32 -58.60
CA ASP A 264 -13.37 14.70 -58.91
C ASP A 264 -12.22 15.72 -59.02
N ARG A 265 -12.52 17.02 -58.97
CA ARG A 265 -11.52 18.10 -59.05
C ARG A 265 -11.21 18.78 -57.71
N LEU A 266 -11.80 18.33 -56.61
CA LEU A 266 -11.58 18.89 -55.27
C LEU A 266 -10.49 18.08 -54.55
N TYR A 267 -9.23 18.54 -54.64
CA TYR A 267 -8.07 17.98 -53.93
C TYR A 267 -7.38 19.03 -53.06
#